data_AF-A0A957FRI0-F1
#
_entry.id   AF-A0A957FRI0-F1
#
_cell.length_a   1.000
_cell.length_b   1.000
_cell.length_c   1.000
_cell.angle_alpha   90.00
_cell.angle_beta   90.00
_cell.angle_gamma   90.00
#
_symmetry.space_group_name_H-M   'P 1'
#
loop_
_entity.id
_entity.type
_entity.pdbx_description
1 polymer ?
#
loop_
_entity_poly.entity_id
_entity_poly.type
_entity_poly.pdbx_seq_one_letter_code
_entity_poly.pdbx_strand_id
1 'polypeptide(L)'
;PIQNLQHSSTAFLMNPVQQVRAWYALHRAGQTLLAIYHSHPHTAAWPSAQDQADLSFPEVLQVIVSLREYDQPQVRAFWLAPAVQEVTIRLENASK
;
A
#
# COMPACT_ATOMS: atom_id res chain seq x y z
N PRO A 1 9.55 -1.07 -5.55
CA PRO A 1 9.20 0.02 -4.62
C PRO A 1 9.15 1.36 -5.36
N ILE A 2 8.36 2.32 -4.89
CA ILE A 2 8.21 3.65 -5.47
C ILE A 2 8.61 4.70 -4.42
N GLN A 3 9.41 5.70 -4.80
CA GLN A 3 9.89 6.74 -3.90
C GLN A 3 8.74 7.64 -3.42
N ASN A 4 8.71 7.92 -2.11
CA ASN A 4 7.89 8.99 -1.54
C ASN A 4 8.60 10.35 -1.75
N LEU A 5 8.04 11.21 -2.59
CA LEU A 5 8.57 12.54 -2.89
C LEU A 5 8.32 13.58 -1.79
N GLN A 6 7.37 13.34 -0.87
CA GLN A 6 7.12 14.28 0.23
C GLN A 6 8.15 14.17 1.34
N HIS A 7 8.92 13.08 1.40
CA HIS A 7 9.87 12.81 2.49
C HIS A 7 9.25 13.02 3.89
N SER A 8 7.94 12.74 4.01
CA SER A 8 7.14 12.94 5.21
C SER A 8 6.89 11.61 5.93
N SER A 9 6.74 11.67 7.25
CA SER A 9 6.36 10.52 8.09
C SER A 9 4.85 10.33 8.20
N THR A 10 4.05 11.27 7.70
CA THR A 10 2.57 11.28 7.84
C THR A 10 1.81 11.37 6.53
N ALA A 11 2.52 11.59 5.42
CA ALA A 11 1.93 11.69 4.10
C ALA A 11 2.90 11.16 3.04
N PHE A 12 2.35 10.74 1.90
CA PHE A 12 3.16 10.30 0.78
C PHE A 12 2.68 10.87 -0.55
N LEU A 13 3.63 11.09 -1.45
CA LEU A 13 3.38 11.29 -2.87
C LEU A 13 4.29 10.37 -3.65
N MET A 14 3.71 9.36 -4.29
CA MET A 14 4.47 8.40 -5.10
C MET A 14 5.10 9.11 -6.30
N ASN A 15 6.40 8.89 -6.55
CA ASN A 15 7.08 9.47 -7.71
C ASN A 15 6.39 9.04 -9.04
N PRO A 16 5.82 9.97 -9.83
CA PRO A 16 5.00 9.63 -10.99
C PRO A 16 5.78 8.93 -12.11
N VAL A 17 7.06 9.28 -12.31
CA VAL A 17 7.91 8.61 -13.31
C VAL A 17 8.14 7.15 -12.93
N GLN A 18 8.33 6.87 -11.65
CA GLN A 18 8.48 5.49 -11.17
C GLN A 18 7.16 4.72 -11.22
N GLN A 19 6.03 5.38 -10.92
CA GLN A 19 4.70 4.77 -11.05
C GLN A 19 4.44 4.29 -12.48
N VAL A 20 4.66 5.16 -13.48
CA VAL A 20 4.49 4.81 -14.90
C VAL A 20 5.39 3.64 -15.29
N ARG A 21 6.65 3.63 -14.86
CA ARG A 21 7.57 2.51 -15.11
C ARG A 21 7.08 1.20 -14.49
N ALA A 22 6.53 1.23 -13.27
CA ALA A 22 5.96 0.05 -12.64
C ALA A 22 4.72 -0.45 -13.40
N TRP A 23 3.88 0.46 -13.91
CA TRP A 23 2.73 0.10 -14.74
C TRP A 23 3.14 -0.63 -16.02
N TYR A 24 4.13 -0.10 -16.73
CA TYR A 24 4.68 -0.74 -17.91
C TYR A 24 5.30 -2.10 -17.60
N ALA A 25 5.97 -2.24 -16.45
CA ALA A 25 6.54 -3.52 -16.03
C ALA A 25 5.46 -4.58 -15.79
N LEU A 26 4.38 -4.23 -15.07
CA LEU A 26 3.22 -5.10 -14.87
C LEU A 26 2.61 -5.51 -16.21
N HIS A 27 2.33 -4.53 -17.08
CA HIS A 27 1.73 -4.78 -18.38
C HIS A 27 2.59 -5.71 -19.26
N ARG A 28 3.91 -5.46 -19.34
CA ARG A 28 4.84 -6.31 -20.09
C ARG A 28 4.91 -7.75 -19.57
N ALA A 29 4.68 -7.94 -18.27
CA ALA A 29 4.63 -9.25 -17.64
C ALA A 29 3.25 -9.92 -17.73
N GLY A 30 2.25 -9.28 -18.35
CA GLY A 30 0.86 -9.77 -18.34
C GLY A 30 0.23 -9.78 -16.95
N GLN A 31 0.77 -8.97 -16.03
CA GLN A 31 0.33 -8.87 -14.64
C GLN A 31 -0.61 -7.68 -14.44
N THR A 32 -1.44 -7.77 -13.41
CA THR A 32 -2.34 -6.69 -12.98
C THR A 32 -1.84 -6.11 -11.66
N LEU A 33 -2.22 -4.86 -11.36
CA LEU A 33 -1.97 -4.28 -10.04
C LEU A 33 -2.92 -4.94 -9.03
N LEU A 34 -2.36 -5.73 -8.12
CA LEU A 34 -3.14 -6.38 -7.05
C LEU A 34 -3.34 -5.46 -5.84
N ALA A 35 -2.28 -4.76 -5.43
CA ALA A 35 -2.27 -3.96 -4.22
C ALA A 35 -1.28 -2.80 -4.31
N ILE A 36 -1.57 -1.73 -3.58
CA ILE A 36 -0.62 -0.67 -3.23
C ILE A 36 -0.33 -0.83 -1.74
N TYR A 37 0.93 -0.64 -1.36
CA TYR A 37 1.31 -0.67 0.05
C TYR A 37 2.03 0.61 0.46
N HIS A 38 1.81 1.02 1.71
CA HIS A 38 2.54 2.08 2.37
C HIS A 38 2.71 1.78 3.86
N SER A 39 3.59 2.55 4.51
CA SER A 39 3.91 2.36 5.91
C SER A 39 3.43 3.54 6.75
N HIS A 40 2.90 3.22 7.94
CA HIS A 40 2.64 4.16 9.01
C HIS A 40 3.79 4.06 10.04
N PRO A 41 4.69 5.06 10.13
CA PRO A 41 5.86 4.98 10.99
C PRO A 41 5.52 4.90 12.49
N HIS A 42 4.41 5.52 12.91
CA HIS A 42 4.10 5.72 14.33
C HIS A 42 2.68 5.31 14.74
N THR A 43 1.82 4.94 13.79
CA THR A 43 0.41 4.61 14.03
C THR A 43 0.09 3.19 13.63
N ALA A 44 -1.05 2.68 14.09
CA ALA A 44 -1.50 1.33 13.78
C ALA A 44 -1.71 1.12 12.27
N ALA A 45 -1.73 -0.14 11.86
CA ALA A 45 -2.00 -0.56 10.48
C ALA A 45 -3.50 -0.44 10.20
N TRP A 46 -3.98 0.81 10.10
CA TRP A 46 -5.36 1.14 9.81
C TRP A 46 -5.40 2.39 8.94
N PRO A 47 -6.28 2.46 7.92
CA PRO A 47 -6.33 3.60 7.01
C PRO A 47 -6.69 4.89 7.76
N SER A 48 -5.89 5.92 7.52
CA SER A 48 -6.16 7.28 7.97
C SER A 48 -7.28 7.93 7.15
N ALA A 49 -7.71 9.13 7.57
CA ALA A 49 -8.63 9.94 6.77
C ALA A 49 -7.98 10.37 5.44
N GLN A 50 -6.68 10.65 5.43
CA GLN A 50 -5.94 11.04 4.23
C GLN A 50 -5.84 9.87 3.24
N ASP A 51 -5.59 8.65 3.72
CA ASP A 51 -5.53 7.46 2.84
C ASP A 51 -6.84 7.23 2.08
N GLN A 52 -7.98 7.49 2.72
CA GLN A 52 -9.31 7.40 2.10
C GLN A 52 -9.57 8.56 1.14
N ALA A 53 -9.14 9.77 1.49
CA ALA A 53 -9.33 10.96 0.66
C ALA A 53 -8.50 10.92 -0.63
N ASP A 54 -7.27 10.38 -0.57
CA ASP A 54 -6.33 10.32 -1.70
C ASP A 54 -6.45 9.01 -2.51
N LEU A 55 -7.49 8.21 -2.27
CA LEU A 55 -7.70 6.92 -2.93
C LEU A 55 -7.88 7.10 -4.44
N SER A 56 -6.80 6.88 -5.18
CA SER A 56 -6.78 7.05 -6.64
C SER A 56 -7.22 5.81 -7.41
N PHE A 57 -7.18 4.63 -6.78
CA PHE A 57 -7.55 3.34 -7.39
C PHE A 57 -8.50 2.58 -6.44
N PRO A 58 -9.81 2.88 -6.48
CA PRO A 58 -10.81 2.30 -5.57
C PRO A 58 -10.91 0.77 -5.62
N GLU A 59 -10.56 0.17 -6.76
CA GLU A 59 -10.58 -1.26 -7.03
C GLU A 59 -9.33 -2.01 -6.56
N VAL A 60 -8.35 -1.32 -5.98
CA VAL A 60 -7.06 -1.88 -5.60
C VAL A 60 -6.92 -1.98 -4.09
N LEU A 61 -6.44 -3.12 -3.63
CA LEU A 61 -6.23 -3.40 -2.21
C LEU A 61 -5.16 -2.46 -1.63
N GLN A 62 -5.46 -1.82 -0.50
CA GLN A 62 -4.51 -0.98 0.22
C GLN A 62 -3.90 -1.78 1.37
N VAL A 63 -2.59 -1.97 1.34
CA VAL A 63 -1.84 -2.70 2.37
C VAL A 63 -1.09 -1.70 3.24
N ILE A 64 -1.40 -1.69 4.53
CA ILE A 64 -0.79 -0.76 5.48
C ILE A 64 0.14 -1.54 6.39
N VAL A 65 1.38 -1.09 6.45
CA VAL A 65 2.40 -1.63 7.35
C VAL A 65 2.61 -0.65 8.50
N SER A 66 2.24 -1.03 9.72
CA SER A 66 2.61 -0.29 10.91
C SER A 66 4.05 -0.59 11.29
N LEU A 67 4.86 0.45 11.45
CA LEU A 67 6.21 0.38 11.99
C LEU A 67 6.31 0.95 13.41
N ARG A 68 5.16 1.18 14.07
CA ARG A 68 5.10 1.66 15.46
C ARG A 68 5.89 0.76 16.41
N GLU A 69 5.81 -0.55 16.18
CA GLU A 69 6.59 -1.58 16.86
C GLU A 69 7.54 -2.20 15.82
N TYR A 70 8.72 -1.60 15.66
CA TYR A 70 9.64 -1.90 14.56
C TYR A 70 10.06 -3.38 14.51
N ASP A 71 10.24 -4.02 15.67
CA ASP A 71 10.62 -5.43 15.78
C ASP A 71 9.46 -6.40 15.45
N GLN A 72 8.22 -5.89 15.43
CA GLN A 72 7.01 -6.67 15.17
C GLN A 72 6.02 -5.86 14.29
N PRO A 73 6.39 -5.59 13.02
CA PRO A 73 5.56 -4.77 12.15
C PRO A 73 4.23 -5.47 11.88
N GLN A 74 3.13 -4.71 12.02
CA GLN A 74 1.80 -5.22 11.70
C GLN A 74 1.47 -4.92 10.24
N VAL A 75 1.02 -5.93 9.51
CA VAL A 75 0.59 -5.79 8.11
C VAL A 75 -0.90 -6.09 8.02
N ARG A 76 -1.68 -5.15 7.50
CA ARG A 76 -3.13 -5.30 7.32
C ARG A 76 -3.53 -4.80 5.93
N ALA A 77 -4.58 -5.38 5.35
CA ALA A 77 -5.05 -5.03 4.01
C ALA A 77 -6.51 -4.60 4.04
N PHE A 78 -6.87 -3.65 3.18
CA PHE A 78 -8.18 -3.04 3.16
C PHE A 78 -8.67 -2.79 1.74
N TRP A 79 -9.95 -3.06 1.49
CA TRP A 79 -10.71 -2.34 0.48
C TRP A 79 -11.13 -1.00 1.09
N LEU A 80 -10.88 0.12 0.41
CA LEU A 80 -11.26 1.45 0.91
C LEU A 80 -12.54 2.01 0.26
N ALA A 81 -13.04 1.37 -0.79
CA ALA A 81 -14.28 1.72 -1.47
C ALA A 81 -15.13 0.45 -1.73
N PRO A 82 -16.48 0.53 -1.65
CA PRO A 82 -17.28 1.71 -1.29
C PRO A 82 -17.24 2.06 0.21
N ALA A 83 -16.69 1.19 1.04
CA ALA A 83 -16.47 1.41 2.46
C ALA A 83 -15.18 0.70 2.89
N VAL A 84 -14.63 1.10 4.03
CA VAL A 84 -13.46 0.45 4.62
C VAL A 84 -13.83 -0.98 5.04
N GLN A 85 -13.21 -1.96 4.40
CA GLN A 85 -13.35 -3.37 4.73
C GLN A 85 -11.97 -4.01 4.81
N GLU A 86 -11.64 -4.57 5.98
CA GLU A 86 -10.41 -5.34 6.16
C GLU A 86 -10.48 -6.69 5.46
N VAL A 87 -9.35 -7.10 4.86
CA VAL A 87 -9.16 -8.39 4.22
C VAL A 87 -8.06 -9.14 4.96
N THR A 88 -8.33 -10.40 5.29
CA THR A 88 -7.33 -11.28 5.93
C THR A 88 -6.19 -11.59 4.96
N ILE A 89 -4.96 -11.29 5.38
CA ILE A 89 -3.75 -11.71 4.67
C ILE A 89 -3.26 -13.02 5.28
N ARG A 90 -2.94 -14.00 4.43
CA ARG A 90 -2.24 -15.22 4.85
C ARG A 90 -0.85 -15.21 4.23
N LEU A 91 0.16 -15.39 5.07
CA LEU A 91 1.52 -15.57 4.61
C LEU A 91 1.67 -17.03 4.19
N GLU A 92 1.92 -17.24 2.90
CA GLU A 92 2.33 -18.53 2.38
C GLU A 92 3.84 -18.50 2.21
N ASN A 93 4.53 -19.51 2.75
CA ASN A 93 5.96 -19.66 2.48
C ASN A 93 6.10 -19.96 0.98
N ALA A 94 6.63 -19.01 0.22
CA ALA A 94 6.99 -19.24 -1.16
C ALA A 94 8.02 -20.38 -1.19
N SER A 95 7.63 -21.53 -1.73
CA SER A 95 8.60 -22.56 -2.08
C SER A 95 9.52 -21.93 -3.12
N LYS A 96 10.81 -21.83 -2.77
CA LYS A 96 11.85 -21.29 -3.67
C LYS A 96 11.89 -22.05 -4.99
#